data_AF-A0A2E8F3X1-F1
#
_entry.id   AF-A0A2E8F3X1-F1
#
_cell.length_a   1.000
_cell.length_b   1.000
_cell.length_c   1.000
_cell.angle_alpha   90.00
_cell.angle_beta   90.00
_cell.angle_gamma   90.00
#
_symmetry.space_group_name_H-M   'P 1'
#
loop_
_entity.id
_entity.type
_entity.pdbx_description
1 polymer ?
#
loop_
_entity_poly.entity_id
_entity_poly.type
_entity_poly.pdbx_seq_one_letter_code
_entity_poly.pdbx_strand_id
1 'polypeptide(L)'
;MALGASGLLGATGLPAVAADKSRVTADLVRLDAGIEPLVRLLERTPRTQCVGMLAGQVRQGVPYRQLLAALFLAGIRNVNPQPPGYKFHCVFVIHAAHQLSLDLPADQRLLPLFWALDNFKVSQAKDIEEGDFNLAAVRGRLPAPEKAWDEFRAAMADWDEQRADRAIVALVRSRGAHEIIEGLWEYGARDYRNIGHKPIFVANTWRTLQTIGWQHAEPALRSLVLGLLDYGKAERVNKFAFTDQVFLGNRRFVDAVMPPGSQRSSSRWPANWSRPGSQVSRVSGLVEAMRSLDPHACCRLVGERLGKGEFRAQAAWDAVHLMAGELMIRQPGIYGIHTVTSANALHTAYQLAALPATRLLLLLQAVGWMVQFREFMATTRGGLNKSDILVRPPGRQVKPRPDDSRSAIEAVLGAIGQDAGTAAAAARGLGELAAASKQPALLGDFASAVRQLIARKATDAHHYKYGMAIFENLDRVSPAFRPHVLAAAPYFLRGRKDPDTPVVTRALDALGAG
;
A
#
# COMPACT_ATOMS: atom_id res chain seq x y z
N MET A 1 50.02 -52.49 -8.26
CA MET A 1 49.47 -51.90 -7.02
C MET A 1 48.34 -50.98 -7.43
N ALA A 2 47.12 -51.32 -7.05
CA ALA A 2 45.89 -50.69 -7.51
C ALA A 2 45.24 -49.85 -6.40
N LEU A 3 44.62 -48.74 -6.82
CA LEU A 3 43.36 -48.12 -6.35
C LEU A 3 43.18 -47.74 -4.87
N GLY A 4 42.67 -46.52 -4.66
CA GLY A 4 42.03 -46.09 -3.41
C GLY A 4 41.41 -44.69 -3.49
N ALA A 5 40.09 -44.63 -3.65
CA ALA A 5 39.24 -43.43 -3.65
C ALA A 5 38.74 -43.07 -2.23
N SER A 6 38.00 -41.94 -2.13
CA SER A 6 37.19 -41.41 -1.01
C SER A 6 37.88 -40.30 -0.19
N GLY A 7 37.24 -39.19 0.20
CA GLY A 7 35.86 -38.74 0.04
C GLY A 7 35.59 -37.52 0.95
N LEU A 8 34.66 -36.67 0.49
CA LEU A 8 33.65 -35.89 1.24
C LEU A 8 33.98 -34.74 2.23
N LEU A 9 33.51 -33.55 1.80
CA LEU A 9 32.51 -32.69 2.47
C LEU A 9 32.80 -32.21 3.91
N GLY A 10 33.45 -31.06 4.00
CA GLY A 10 33.51 -30.21 5.20
C GLY A 10 32.25 -29.35 5.37
N ALA A 11 31.59 -29.56 6.50
CA ALA A 11 30.39 -28.91 7.02
C ALA A 11 30.35 -27.38 6.92
N THR A 12 29.25 -26.85 6.36
CA THR A 12 28.79 -25.49 6.58
C THR A 12 28.04 -25.43 7.92
N GLY A 13 28.68 -24.83 8.91
CA GLY A 13 28.07 -24.52 10.20
C GLY A 13 27.03 -23.40 10.06
N LEU A 14 25.76 -23.76 9.93
CA LEU A 14 24.63 -22.96 10.37
C LEU A 14 23.83 -23.83 11.33
N PRO A 15 23.43 -23.33 12.51
CA PRO A 15 22.59 -24.11 13.41
C PRO A 15 21.28 -24.43 12.69
N ALA A 16 21.06 -25.72 12.43
CA ALA A 16 19.75 -26.21 12.07
C ALA A 16 18.78 -25.70 13.14
N VAL A 17 17.79 -24.89 12.74
CA VAL A 17 16.69 -24.51 13.62
C VAL A 17 16.03 -25.80 14.05
N ALA A 18 16.34 -26.25 15.27
CA ALA A 18 15.84 -27.50 15.81
C ALA A 18 14.31 -27.50 15.71
N ALA A 19 13.76 -28.57 15.14
CA ALA A 19 12.33 -28.78 14.94
C ALA A 19 11.48 -28.63 16.23
N ASP A 20 12.13 -28.60 17.40
CA ASP A 20 11.52 -28.52 18.72
C ASP A 20 10.94 -27.14 19.08
N LYS A 21 11.35 -26.05 18.41
CA LYS A 21 10.76 -24.70 18.62
C LYS A 21 9.39 -24.48 17.93
N SER A 22 8.80 -25.53 17.36
CA SER A 22 7.66 -25.41 16.43
C SER A 22 6.33 -26.00 16.91
N ARG A 23 6.21 -26.35 18.20
CA ARG A 23 4.93 -26.75 18.79
C ARG A 23 3.95 -25.56 18.80
N VAL A 24 2.66 -25.81 18.53
CA VAL A 24 1.61 -24.83 18.91
C VAL A 24 1.71 -24.73 20.43
N THR A 25 2.35 -23.70 20.97
CA THR A 25 2.15 -23.37 22.37
C THR A 25 0.73 -22.81 22.47
N ALA A 26 0.07 -23.00 23.61
CA ALA A 26 -1.25 -22.42 23.84
C ALA A 26 -1.28 -20.89 23.67
N ASP A 27 -0.09 -20.27 23.65
CA ASP A 27 0.15 -18.84 23.56
C ASP A 27 0.14 -18.28 22.14
N LEU A 28 0.16 -19.08 21.07
CA LEU A 28 0.12 -18.59 19.69
C LEU A 28 -1.32 -18.41 19.18
N VAL A 29 -1.56 -17.41 18.33
CA VAL A 29 -2.85 -17.27 17.63
C VAL A 29 -3.17 -18.55 16.85
N ARG A 30 -4.40 -19.05 16.99
CA ARG A 30 -4.90 -20.21 16.26
C ARG A 30 -5.45 -19.78 14.92
N LEU A 31 -4.99 -20.40 13.84
CA LEU A 31 -5.57 -20.26 12.51
C LEU A 31 -6.55 -21.40 12.22
N ASP A 32 -7.35 -21.25 11.17
CA ASP A 32 -8.24 -22.31 10.70
C ASP A 32 -7.48 -23.61 10.43
N ALA A 33 -8.03 -24.74 10.88
CA ALA A 33 -7.38 -26.05 10.75
C ALA A 33 -7.02 -26.42 9.31
N GLY A 34 -7.80 -25.93 8.33
CA GLY A 34 -7.56 -26.16 6.91
C GLY A 34 -6.38 -25.38 6.32
N ILE A 35 -5.95 -24.26 6.92
CA ILE A 35 -4.85 -23.43 6.39
C ILE A 35 -3.57 -23.55 7.24
N GLU A 36 -3.69 -23.90 8.52
CA GLU A 36 -2.58 -24.01 9.47
C GLU A 36 -1.41 -24.89 8.97
N PRO A 37 -1.62 -26.07 8.34
CA PRO A 37 -0.50 -26.88 7.84
C PRO A 37 0.34 -26.16 6.78
N LEU A 38 -0.32 -25.41 5.88
CA LEU A 38 0.36 -24.68 4.82
C LEU A 38 1.12 -23.47 5.37
N VAL A 39 0.53 -22.73 6.32
CA VAL A 39 1.21 -21.62 7.01
C VAL A 39 2.48 -22.11 7.70
N ARG A 40 2.39 -23.23 8.45
CA ARG A 40 3.55 -23.85 9.11
C ARG A 40 4.62 -24.30 8.14
N LEU A 41 4.22 -24.81 6.98
CA LEU A 41 5.17 -25.19 5.93
C LEU A 41 5.99 -23.97 5.49
N LEU A 42 5.35 -22.82 5.25
CA LEU A 42 6.05 -21.59 4.86
C LEU A 42 7.00 -21.07 5.96
N GLU A 43 6.56 -21.12 7.22
CA GLU A 43 7.35 -20.66 8.37
C GLU A 43 8.62 -21.48 8.57
N ARG A 44 8.50 -22.80 8.50
CA ARG A 44 9.60 -23.72 8.83
C ARG A 44 10.55 -23.95 7.66
N THR A 45 10.07 -23.82 6.42
CA THR A 45 10.91 -24.03 5.24
C THR A 45 12.01 -22.95 5.20
N PRO A 46 13.30 -23.35 5.16
CA PRO A 46 14.40 -22.39 4.99
C PRO A 46 14.26 -21.58 3.71
N ARG A 47 14.68 -20.30 3.72
CA ARG A 47 14.56 -19.40 2.55
C ARG A 47 15.14 -20.01 1.27
N THR A 48 16.27 -20.70 1.37
CA THR A 48 16.95 -21.34 0.23
C THR A 48 16.15 -22.48 -0.41
N GLN A 49 15.20 -23.07 0.31
CA GLN A 49 14.36 -24.19 -0.15
C GLN A 49 12.96 -23.75 -0.57
N CYS A 50 12.58 -22.49 -0.32
CA CYS A 50 11.22 -21.99 -0.52
C CYS A 50 10.74 -22.06 -1.97
N VAL A 51 11.63 -21.85 -2.95
CA VAL A 51 11.27 -21.96 -4.38
C VAL A 51 10.85 -23.39 -4.71
N GLY A 52 11.67 -24.39 -4.37
CA GLY A 52 11.36 -25.79 -4.64
C GLY A 52 10.09 -26.25 -3.91
N MET A 53 9.93 -25.84 -2.65
CA MET A 53 8.75 -26.14 -1.85
C MET A 53 7.48 -25.56 -2.48
N LEU A 54 7.48 -24.26 -2.83
CA LEU A 54 6.31 -23.59 -3.41
C LEU A 54 5.94 -24.19 -4.78
N ALA A 55 6.93 -24.48 -5.63
CA ALA A 55 6.72 -25.17 -6.90
C ALA A 55 6.13 -26.58 -6.71
N GLY A 56 6.56 -27.29 -5.66
CA GLY A 56 5.99 -28.58 -5.26
C GLY A 56 4.51 -28.48 -4.88
N GLN A 57 4.13 -27.48 -4.07
CA GLN A 57 2.73 -27.25 -3.70
C GLN A 57 1.86 -26.92 -4.93
N VAL A 58 2.37 -26.11 -5.85
CA VAL A 58 1.68 -25.81 -7.11
C VAL A 58 1.47 -27.07 -7.94
N ARG A 59 2.49 -27.93 -8.09
CA ARG A 59 2.38 -29.22 -8.82
C ARG A 59 1.41 -30.21 -8.16
N GLN A 60 1.29 -30.16 -6.84
CA GLN A 60 0.32 -30.95 -6.08
C GLN A 60 -1.12 -30.39 -6.20
N GLY A 61 -1.33 -29.30 -6.93
CA GLY A 61 -2.63 -28.72 -7.18
C GLY A 61 -3.16 -27.85 -6.04
N VAL A 62 -2.31 -27.39 -5.13
CA VAL A 62 -2.73 -26.46 -4.06
C VAL A 62 -3.24 -25.16 -4.71
N PRO A 63 -4.48 -24.73 -4.44
CA PRO A 63 -5.04 -23.54 -5.07
C PRO A 63 -4.23 -22.28 -4.76
N TYR A 64 -4.01 -21.43 -5.77
CA TYR A 64 -3.31 -20.15 -5.62
C TYR A 64 -3.83 -19.30 -4.45
N ARG A 65 -5.16 -19.24 -4.27
CA ARG A 65 -5.79 -18.49 -3.17
C ARG A 65 -5.38 -19.03 -1.79
N GLN A 66 -5.19 -20.34 -1.64
CA GLN A 66 -4.71 -20.93 -0.39
C GLN A 66 -3.23 -20.61 -0.15
N LEU A 67 -2.38 -20.65 -1.18
CA LEU A 67 -0.97 -20.26 -1.06
C LEU A 67 -0.83 -18.78 -0.66
N LEU A 68 -1.63 -17.91 -1.29
CA LEU A 68 -1.68 -16.49 -0.96
C LEU A 68 -2.17 -16.25 0.47
N ALA A 69 -3.22 -16.96 0.90
CA ALA A 69 -3.76 -16.89 2.25
C ALA A 69 -2.72 -17.33 3.29
N ALA A 70 -2.05 -18.45 3.05
CA ALA A 70 -1.02 -18.97 3.94
C ALA A 70 0.16 -18.02 4.08
N LEU A 71 0.61 -17.41 2.97
CA LEU A 71 1.69 -16.43 2.99
C LEU A 71 1.31 -15.16 3.76
N PHE A 72 0.09 -14.65 3.53
CA PHE A 72 -0.43 -13.50 4.28
C PHE A 72 -0.49 -13.79 5.78
N LEU A 73 -1.07 -14.93 6.16
CA LEU A 73 -1.21 -15.32 7.56
C LEU A 73 0.13 -15.62 8.23
N ALA A 74 1.11 -16.15 7.50
CA ALA A 74 2.48 -16.31 8.00
C ALA A 74 3.10 -14.93 8.33
N GLY A 75 2.93 -13.93 7.46
CA GLY A 75 3.37 -12.56 7.76
C GLY A 75 2.65 -11.96 8.98
N ILE A 76 1.32 -12.09 9.05
CA ILE A 76 0.49 -11.60 10.17
C ILE A 76 0.90 -12.22 11.50
N ARG A 77 1.27 -13.50 11.50
CA ARG A 77 1.60 -14.25 12.73
C ARG A 77 3.01 -14.00 13.24
N ASN A 78 4.00 -13.83 12.35
CA ASN A 78 5.42 -13.90 12.69
C ASN A 78 6.21 -12.60 12.46
N VAL A 79 5.55 -11.48 12.14
CA VAL A 79 6.23 -10.21 11.91
C VAL A 79 5.54 -9.11 12.69
N ASN A 80 6.29 -8.36 13.48
CA ASN A 80 5.74 -7.31 14.32
C ASN A 80 5.13 -6.17 13.46
N PRO A 81 3.83 -5.83 13.61
CA PRO A 81 3.21 -4.72 12.91
C PRO A 81 3.55 -3.34 13.50
N GLN A 82 4.38 -3.26 14.54
CA GLN A 82 4.75 -2.01 15.22
C GLN A 82 6.25 -1.71 15.12
N PRO A 83 6.63 -0.57 14.51
CA PRO A 83 5.76 0.28 13.70
C PRO A 83 5.41 -0.39 12.35
N PRO A 84 4.23 -0.08 11.78
CA PRO A 84 3.79 -0.63 10.50
C PRO A 84 4.71 -0.14 9.38
N GLY A 85 5.47 -1.03 8.76
CA GLY A 85 6.48 -0.65 7.77
C GLY A 85 7.69 -1.56 7.89
N TYR A 86 8.81 -1.17 7.25
CA TYR A 86 10.06 -1.96 7.28
C TYR A 86 9.82 -3.46 6.98
N LYS A 87 10.13 -4.38 7.90
CA LYS A 87 9.87 -5.83 7.79
C LYS A 87 8.40 -6.18 7.51
N PHE A 88 7.45 -5.40 8.00
CA PHE A 88 6.03 -5.68 7.83
C PHE A 88 5.52 -5.44 6.39
N HIS A 89 6.37 -4.96 5.49
CA HIS A 89 6.09 -4.89 4.05
C HIS A 89 5.74 -6.24 3.42
N CYS A 90 6.17 -7.36 4.01
CA CYS A 90 5.76 -8.69 3.58
C CYS A 90 4.23 -8.92 3.64
N VAL A 91 3.52 -8.20 4.51
CA VAL A 91 2.06 -8.22 4.60
C VAL A 91 1.44 -7.17 3.65
N PHE A 92 1.98 -5.95 3.61
CA PHE A 92 1.44 -4.87 2.76
C PHE A 92 1.49 -5.17 1.28
N VAL A 93 2.45 -5.98 0.84
CA VAL A 93 2.66 -6.29 -0.57
C VAL A 93 1.68 -7.33 -1.12
N ILE A 94 1.03 -8.14 -0.27
CA ILE A 94 0.25 -9.30 -0.71
C ILE A 94 -0.84 -8.92 -1.71
N HIS A 95 -1.60 -7.86 -1.45
CA HIS A 95 -2.61 -7.39 -2.40
C HIS A 95 -1.99 -6.96 -3.73
N ALA A 96 -0.88 -6.21 -3.70
CA ALA A 96 -0.20 -5.74 -4.91
C ALA A 96 0.42 -6.89 -5.71
N ALA A 97 0.98 -7.90 -5.04
CA ALA A 97 1.47 -9.13 -5.66
C ALA A 97 0.32 -9.91 -6.32
N HIS A 98 -0.83 -9.98 -5.65
CA HIS A 98 -2.02 -10.60 -6.23
C HIS A 98 -2.54 -9.86 -7.46
N GLN A 99 -2.67 -8.52 -7.38
CA GLN A 99 -3.08 -7.71 -8.52
C GLN A 99 -2.13 -7.90 -9.71
N LEU A 100 -0.82 -7.86 -9.44
CA LEU A 100 0.18 -8.11 -10.47
C LEU A 100 0.03 -9.51 -11.07
N SER A 101 -0.21 -10.56 -10.27
CA SER A 101 -0.48 -11.91 -10.77
C SER A 101 -1.67 -11.96 -11.74
N LEU A 102 -2.73 -11.17 -11.52
CA LEU A 102 -3.90 -11.13 -12.40
C LEU A 102 -3.59 -10.43 -13.74
N ASP A 103 -2.74 -9.41 -13.70
CA ASP A 103 -2.39 -8.59 -14.86
C ASP A 103 -1.29 -9.21 -15.74
N LEU A 104 -0.65 -10.29 -15.30
CA LEU A 104 0.42 -10.97 -16.03
C LEU A 104 -0.10 -12.05 -16.99
N PRO A 105 0.66 -12.32 -18.08
CA PRO A 105 0.50 -13.51 -18.90
C PRO A 105 0.52 -14.81 -18.08
N ALA A 106 -0.17 -15.85 -18.55
CA ALA A 106 -0.44 -17.08 -17.80
C ALA A 106 0.82 -17.77 -17.24
N ASP A 107 1.89 -17.80 -18.03
CA ASP A 107 3.22 -18.35 -17.72
C ASP A 107 3.97 -17.57 -16.63
N GLN A 108 3.57 -16.32 -16.35
CA GLN A 108 4.23 -15.43 -15.39
C GLN A 108 3.39 -15.15 -14.13
N ARG A 109 2.13 -15.60 -14.08
CA ARG A 109 1.19 -15.24 -12.98
C ARG A 109 1.66 -15.66 -11.60
N LEU A 110 2.49 -16.69 -11.50
CA LEU A 110 2.98 -17.19 -10.22
C LEU A 110 4.21 -16.42 -9.70
N LEU A 111 4.97 -15.71 -10.56
CA LEU A 111 6.22 -15.06 -10.18
C LEU A 111 6.07 -14.08 -8.99
N PRO A 112 5.01 -13.25 -8.92
CA PRO A 112 4.77 -12.39 -7.76
C PRO A 112 4.66 -13.15 -6.43
N LEU A 113 4.10 -14.37 -6.44
CA LEU A 113 3.95 -15.18 -5.23
C LEU A 113 5.30 -15.74 -4.75
N PHE A 114 6.16 -16.19 -5.67
CA PHE A 114 7.52 -16.63 -5.34
C PHE A 114 8.35 -15.48 -4.75
N TRP A 115 8.26 -14.30 -5.35
CA TRP A 115 8.92 -13.10 -4.85
C TRP A 115 8.41 -12.73 -3.46
N ALA A 116 7.08 -12.71 -3.25
CA ALA A 116 6.48 -12.35 -1.98
C ALA A 116 6.86 -13.33 -0.87
N LEU A 117 6.96 -14.63 -1.17
CA LEU A 117 7.45 -15.64 -0.23
C LEU A 117 8.90 -15.37 0.19
N ASP A 118 9.79 -15.06 -0.76
CA ASP A 118 11.18 -14.73 -0.45
C ASP A 118 11.28 -13.47 0.43
N ASN A 119 10.51 -12.44 0.10
CA ASN A 119 10.43 -11.21 0.88
C ASN A 119 9.89 -11.47 2.31
N PHE A 120 8.90 -12.35 2.48
CA PHE A 120 8.46 -12.81 3.80
C PHE A 120 9.59 -13.47 4.57
N LYS A 121 10.39 -14.35 3.96
CA LYS A 121 11.50 -15.02 4.65
C LYS A 121 12.59 -14.03 5.09
N VAL A 122 12.87 -12.99 4.31
CA VAL A 122 13.75 -11.89 4.73
C VAL A 122 13.18 -11.18 5.95
N SER A 123 11.89 -10.86 5.90
CA SER A 123 11.20 -10.15 6.98
C SER A 123 11.12 -10.96 8.27
N GLN A 124 10.85 -12.26 8.17
CA GLN A 124 10.81 -13.20 9.28
C GLN A 124 12.19 -13.33 9.94
N ALA A 125 13.26 -13.49 9.15
CA ALA A 125 14.62 -13.57 9.69
C ALA A 125 14.98 -12.29 10.46
N LYS A 126 14.62 -11.12 9.92
CA LYS A 126 14.85 -9.84 10.57
C LYS A 126 14.04 -9.69 11.85
N ASP A 127 12.80 -10.18 11.87
CA ASP A 127 11.96 -10.15 13.05
C ASP A 127 12.51 -11.01 14.19
N ILE A 128 13.03 -12.21 13.86
CA ILE A 128 13.72 -13.10 14.82
C ILE A 128 14.91 -12.39 15.48
N GLU A 129 15.69 -11.62 14.73
CA GLU A 129 16.81 -10.83 15.27
C GLU A 129 16.36 -9.72 16.25
N GLU A 130 15.12 -9.25 16.12
CA GLU A 130 14.58 -8.08 16.82
C GLU A 130 13.56 -8.44 17.92
N GLY A 131 13.49 -9.71 18.31
CA GLY A 131 12.65 -10.18 19.41
C GLY A 131 11.68 -11.30 19.06
N ASP A 132 11.67 -11.79 17.82
CA ASP A 132 10.89 -12.95 17.37
C ASP A 132 9.40 -12.82 17.72
N PHE A 133 8.79 -11.75 17.20
CA PHE A 133 7.39 -11.45 17.43
C PHE A 133 6.52 -12.60 16.95
N ASN A 134 5.58 -12.97 17.82
CA ASN A 134 4.54 -13.93 17.50
C ASN A 134 3.20 -13.36 17.97
N LEU A 135 2.22 -13.30 17.08
CA LEU A 135 0.88 -12.84 17.44
C LEU A 135 0.28 -13.82 18.45
N ALA A 136 0.15 -13.36 19.69
CA ALA A 136 -0.30 -14.19 20.79
C ALA A 136 -1.78 -14.58 20.67
N ALA A 137 -2.18 -15.66 21.34
CA ALA A 137 -3.58 -16.00 21.54
C ALA A 137 -4.33 -14.87 22.26
N VAL A 138 -5.60 -14.69 21.94
CA VAL A 138 -6.46 -13.72 22.64
C VAL A 138 -6.60 -14.16 24.10
N ARG A 139 -6.32 -13.25 25.04
CA ARG A 139 -6.45 -13.49 26.49
C ARG A 139 -7.49 -12.56 27.10
N GLY A 140 -8.15 -13.03 28.16
CA GLY A 140 -9.12 -12.26 28.93
C GLY A 140 -10.55 -12.29 28.38
N ARG A 141 -11.47 -11.64 29.09
CA ARG A 141 -12.90 -11.61 28.75
C ARG A 141 -13.14 -10.65 27.58
N LEU A 142 -13.83 -11.12 26.55
CA LEU A 142 -14.28 -10.29 25.44
C LEU A 142 -15.44 -9.38 25.87
N PRO A 143 -15.53 -8.14 25.36
CA PRO A 143 -16.72 -7.33 25.56
C PRO A 143 -17.94 -8.01 24.92
N ALA A 144 -19.12 -7.73 25.46
CA ALA A 144 -20.36 -8.20 24.85
C ALA A 144 -20.55 -7.59 23.45
N PRO A 145 -21.12 -8.33 22.47
CA PRO A 145 -21.25 -7.88 21.08
C PRO A 145 -21.84 -6.47 20.90
N GLU A 146 -22.83 -6.10 21.71
CA GLU A 146 -23.49 -4.80 21.71
C GLU A 146 -22.62 -3.65 22.25
N LYS A 147 -21.60 -3.95 23.05
CA LYS A 147 -20.64 -2.97 23.60
C LYS A 147 -19.30 -2.94 22.86
N ALA A 148 -19.08 -3.87 21.93
CA ALA A 148 -17.77 -4.08 21.32
C ALA A 148 -17.25 -2.84 20.57
N TRP A 149 -18.12 -2.09 19.88
CA TRP A 149 -17.71 -0.85 19.21
C TRP A 149 -17.34 0.28 20.16
N ASP A 150 -18.10 0.45 21.24
CA ASP A 150 -17.83 1.52 22.20
C ASP A 150 -16.54 1.24 22.96
N GLU A 151 -16.32 -0.03 23.33
CA GLU A 151 -15.05 -0.47 23.92
C GLU A 151 -13.88 -0.32 22.92
N PHE A 152 -14.07 -0.70 21.65
CA PHE A 152 -13.04 -0.52 20.62
C PHE A 152 -12.67 0.95 20.47
N ARG A 153 -13.67 1.84 20.36
CA ARG A 153 -13.42 3.28 20.22
C ARG A 153 -12.71 3.88 21.43
N ALA A 154 -13.14 3.52 22.64
CA ALA A 154 -12.49 3.95 23.87
C ALA A 154 -11.04 3.46 23.94
N ALA A 155 -10.80 2.17 23.71
CA ALA A 155 -9.46 1.59 23.70
C ALA A 155 -8.53 2.24 22.67
N MET A 156 -9.04 2.44 21.45
CA MET A 156 -8.28 3.12 20.40
C MET A 156 -7.97 4.58 20.78
N ALA A 157 -8.89 5.28 21.42
CA ALA A 157 -8.68 6.65 21.91
C ALA A 157 -7.69 6.71 23.08
N ASP A 158 -7.59 5.65 23.89
CA ASP A 158 -6.67 5.53 25.02
C ASP A 158 -5.28 5.02 24.62
N TRP A 159 -5.11 4.52 23.39
CA TRP A 159 -3.94 3.74 22.97
C TRP A 159 -3.76 2.44 23.77
N ASP A 160 -4.87 1.83 24.20
CA ASP A 160 -4.84 0.55 24.92
C ASP A 160 -4.94 -0.63 23.94
N GLU A 161 -3.79 -1.22 23.63
CA GLU A 161 -3.67 -2.34 22.70
C GLU A 161 -4.44 -3.58 23.14
N GLN A 162 -4.42 -3.91 24.45
CA GLN A 162 -5.06 -5.12 24.93
C GLN A 162 -6.57 -5.01 24.89
N ARG A 163 -7.12 -3.85 25.28
CA ARG A 163 -8.56 -3.58 25.16
C ARG A 163 -8.99 -3.55 23.70
N ALA A 164 -8.20 -2.91 22.83
CA ALA A 164 -8.49 -2.83 21.40
C ALA A 164 -8.45 -4.22 20.72
N ASP A 165 -7.47 -5.07 21.07
CA ASP A 165 -7.35 -6.45 20.58
C ASP A 165 -8.58 -7.30 20.96
N ARG A 166 -9.02 -7.24 22.23
CA ARG A 166 -10.23 -7.96 22.65
C ARG A 166 -11.49 -7.42 21.98
N ALA A 167 -11.58 -6.11 21.82
CA ALA A 167 -12.75 -5.48 21.20
C ALA A 167 -12.85 -5.81 19.70
N ILE A 168 -11.74 -5.79 18.96
CA ILE A 168 -11.75 -6.17 17.53
C ILE A 168 -12.09 -7.65 17.35
N VAL A 169 -11.64 -8.54 18.26
CA VAL A 169 -12.06 -9.96 18.24
C VAL A 169 -13.56 -10.10 18.43
N ALA A 170 -14.15 -9.39 19.42
CA ALA A 170 -15.58 -9.40 19.62
C ALA A 170 -16.35 -8.88 18.40
N LEU A 171 -15.84 -7.82 17.76
CA LEU A 171 -16.41 -7.27 16.53
C LEU A 171 -16.37 -8.28 15.38
N VAL A 172 -15.20 -8.87 15.09
CA VAL A 172 -15.02 -9.83 13.98
C VAL A 172 -15.94 -11.05 14.13
N ARG A 173 -16.17 -11.51 15.36
CA ARG A 173 -17.03 -12.67 15.64
C ARG A 173 -18.52 -12.36 15.62
N SER A 174 -18.94 -11.08 15.67
CA SER A 174 -20.34 -10.70 15.84
C SER A 174 -20.91 -9.73 14.81
N ARG A 175 -20.06 -9.07 14.00
CA ARG A 175 -20.45 -8.02 13.05
C ARG A 175 -20.08 -8.38 11.62
N GLY A 176 -20.74 -7.72 10.66
CA GLY A 176 -20.49 -7.91 9.24
C GLY A 176 -19.19 -7.23 8.79
N ALA A 177 -18.53 -7.79 7.77
CA ALA A 177 -17.27 -7.28 7.22
C ALA A 177 -17.34 -5.80 6.82
N HIS A 178 -18.43 -5.38 6.19
CA HIS A 178 -18.64 -3.99 5.76
C HIS A 178 -18.85 -3.02 6.93
N GLU A 179 -19.47 -3.46 8.02
CA GLU A 179 -19.62 -2.63 9.23
C GLU A 179 -18.25 -2.40 9.89
N ILE A 180 -17.46 -3.46 10.03
CA ILE A 180 -16.13 -3.40 10.63
C ILE A 180 -15.21 -2.48 9.82
N ILE A 181 -15.15 -2.68 8.51
CA ILE A 181 -14.24 -1.89 7.69
C ILE A 181 -14.64 -0.41 7.63
N GLU A 182 -15.94 -0.10 7.65
CA GLU A 182 -16.41 1.29 7.71
C GLU A 182 -15.84 2.03 8.93
N GLY A 183 -15.82 1.38 10.10
CA GLY A 183 -15.21 1.93 11.31
C GLY A 183 -13.69 2.01 11.24
N LEU A 184 -13.02 1.05 10.59
CA LEU A 184 -11.56 1.02 10.49
C LEU A 184 -10.99 2.05 9.51
N TRP A 185 -11.76 2.56 8.55
CA TRP A 185 -11.29 3.62 7.64
C TRP A 185 -10.85 4.87 8.39
N GLU A 186 -11.58 5.25 9.44
CA GLU A 186 -11.22 6.37 10.31
C GLU A 186 -9.85 6.14 10.96
N TYR A 187 -9.62 4.96 11.54
CA TYR A 187 -8.39 4.65 12.25
C TYR A 187 -7.19 4.47 11.31
N GLY A 188 -7.42 3.99 10.10
CA GLY A 188 -6.39 3.99 9.04
C GLY A 188 -5.93 5.39 8.68
N ALA A 189 -6.83 6.36 8.64
CA ALA A 189 -6.51 7.76 8.30
C ALA A 189 -6.22 8.64 9.53
N ARG A 190 -6.20 8.06 10.73
CA ARG A 190 -6.11 8.81 11.99
C ARG A 190 -4.76 9.43 12.25
N ASP A 191 -3.70 8.73 11.87
CA ASP A 191 -2.35 9.07 12.28
C ASP A 191 -1.36 8.93 11.13
N TYR A 192 -0.83 10.07 10.69
CA TYR A 192 0.15 10.20 9.63
C TYR A 192 1.52 9.61 10.00
N ARG A 193 1.86 9.55 11.30
CA ARG A 193 3.19 9.16 11.77
C ARG A 193 3.63 7.85 11.13
N ASN A 194 4.92 7.82 10.78
CA ASN A 194 5.54 6.79 9.96
C ASN A 194 4.94 6.72 8.53
N ILE A 195 5.02 7.86 7.84
CA ILE A 195 4.86 8.03 6.38
C ILE A 195 3.65 7.33 5.76
N GLY A 196 2.49 7.35 6.45
CA GLY A 196 1.22 6.90 5.88
C GLY A 196 1.11 5.39 5.62
N HIS A 197 1.83 4.56 6.37
CA HIS A 197 1.65 3.10 6.31
C HIS A 197 0.27 2.63 6.78
N LYS A 198 -0.37 3.34 7.72
CA LYS A 198 -1.65 2.94 8.32
C LYS A 198 -2.81 2.79 7.32
N PRO A 199 -3.12 3.75 6.44
CA PRO A 199 -4.20 3.56 5.48
C PRO A 199 -3.84 2.50 4.44
N ILE A 200 -2.55 2.36 4.09
CA ILE A 200 -2.07 1.28 3.22
C ILE A 200 -2.36 -0.07 3.86
N PHE A 201 -2.10 -0.22 5.16
CA PHE A 201 -2.39 -1.43 5.91
C PHE A 201 -3.89 -1.74 5.91
N VAL A 202 -4.74 -0.75 6.25
CA VAL A 202 -6.20 -0.98 6.28
C VAL A 202 -6.75 -1.34 4.89
N ALA A 203 -6.39 -0.57 3.87
CA ALA A 203 -6.84 -0.81 2.50
C ALA A 203 -6.37 -2.17 1.96
N ASN A 204 -5.09 -2.52 2.16
CA ASN A 204 -4.56 -3.77 1.62
C ASN A 204 -5.00 -4.99 2.43
N THR A 205 -5.20 -4.88 3.75
CA THR A 205 -5.81 -5.97 4.54
C THR A 205 -7.23 -6.23 4.08
N TRP A 206 -8.04 -5.18 3.89
CA TRP A 206 -9.39 -5.33 3.34
C TRP A 206 -9.38 -6.03 1.98
N ARG A 207 -8.58 -5.52 1.03
CA ARG A 207 -8.53 -6.05 -0.34
C ARG A 207 -7.96 -7.47 -0.39
N THR A 208 -6.97 -7.80 0.43
CA THR A 208 -6.47 -9.17 0.55
C THR A 208 -7.56 -10.08 1.12
N LEU A 209 -8.30 -9.68 2.16
CA LEU A 209 -9.40 -10.49 2.71
C LEU A 209 -10.56 -10.70 1.71
N GLN A 210 -10.80 -9.76 0.78
CA GLN A 210 -11.74 -10.01 -0.33
C GLN A 210 -11.27 -11.13 -1.26
N THR A 211 -9.95 -11.29 -1.42
CA THR A 211 -9.36 -12.36 -2.22
C THR A 211 -9.29 -13.69 -1.45
N ILE A 212 -8.82 -13.69 -0.21
CA ILE A 212 -8.53 -14.93 0.54
C ILE A 212 -9.70 -15.41 1.40
N GLY A 213 -10.70 -14.57 1.63
CA GLY A 213 -11.92 -14.86 2.38
C GLY A 213 -11.90 -14.32 3.81
N TRP A 214 -13.09 -13.94 4.29
CA TRP A 214 -13.29 -13.30 5.59
C TRP A 214 -13.08 -14.24 6.79
N GLN A 215 -13.09 -15.56 6.58
CA GLN A 215 -12.76 -16.52 7.65
C GLN A 215 -11.36 -16.28 8.26
N HIS A 216 -10.46 -15.64 7.52
CA HIS A 216 -9.12 -15.28 7.98
C HIS A 216 -9.03 -13.88 8.64
N ALA A 217 -10.16 -13.20 8.86
CA ALA A 217 -10.17 -11.81 9.30
C ALA A 217 -9.70 -11.61 10.75
N GLU A 218 -9.97 -12.54 11.66
CA GLU A 218 -9.62 -12.38 13.09
C GLU A 218 -8.11 -12.14 13.30
N PRO A 219 -7.19 -13.03 12.91
CA PRO A 219 -5.76 -12.77 13.07
C PRO A 219 -5.30 -11.53 12.31
N ALA A 220 -5.85 -11.30 11.12
CA ALA A 220 -5.49 -10.15 10.28
C ALA A 220 -5.85 -8.81 10.93
N LEU A 221 -7.06 -8.69 11.48
CA LEU A 221 -7.55 -7.47 12.09
C LEU A 221 -6.95 -7.21 13.47
N ARG A 222 -6.58 -8.26 14.21
CA ARG A 222 -5.79 -8.13 15.44
C ARG A 222 -4.42 -7.49 15.16
N SER A 223 -3.67 -8.04 14.20
CA SER A 223 -2.37 -7.47 13.77
C SER A 223 -2.53 -6.05 13.23
N LEU A 224 -3.59 -5.78 12.46
CA LEU A 224 -3.92 -4.44 11.97
C LEU A 224 -4.14 -3.44 13.10
N VAL A 225 -4.95 -3.80 14.11
CA VAL A 225 -5.22 -2.92 15.25
C VAL A 225 -3.96 -2.61 16.05
N LEU A 226 -3.08 -3.60 16.27
CA LEU A 226 -1.76 -3.36 16.86
C LEU A 226 -0.96 -2.34 16.04
N GLY A 227 -0.88 -2.49 14.73
CA GLY A 227 -0.17 -1.53 13.86
C GLY A 227 -0.79 -0.11 13.87
N LEU A 228 -2.09 0.02 14.09
CA LEU A 228 -2.78 1.32 14.19
C LEU A 228 -2.57 2.04 15.53
N LEU A 229 -1.99 1.35 16.52
CA LEU A 229 -1.71 1.83 17.88
C LEU A 229 -0.22 2.14 18.14
N ASP A 230 0.61 2.11 17.11
CA ASP A 230 2.03 2.48 17.21
C ASP A 230 2.26 3.88 17.85
N TYR A 231 3.47 4.06 18.40
CA TYR A 231 4.03 5.33 18.92
C TYR A 231 3.29 6.02 20.08
N GLY A 232 2.17 5.51 20.58
CA GLY A 232 1.42 6.17 21.66
C GLY A 232 0.96 7.59 21.28
N LYS A 233 0.45 8.38 22.24
CA LYS A 233 -0.04 9.76 21.95
C LYS A 233 1.07 10.80 21.81
N ALA A 234 2.12 10.69 22.62
CA ALA A 234 3.09 11.76 22.83
C ALA A 234 4.31 11.72 21.89
N GLU A 235 4.65 10.56 21.34
CA GLU A 235 5.87 10.41 20.55
C GLU A 235 5.79 11.20 19.25
N ARG A 236 6.89 11.89 18.92
CA ARG A 236 7.02 12.68 17.70
C ARG A 236 7.75 11.88 16.64
N VAL A 237 7.06 11.60 15.54
CA VAL A 237 7.61 10.90 14.37
C VAL A 237 7.34 11.76 13.13
N ASN A 238 8.33 11.88 12.25
CA ASN A 238 8.24 12.67 11.02
C ASN A 238 7.77 14.12 11.26
N LYS A 239 8.26 14.77 12.33
CA LYS A 239 7.88 16.11 12.83
C LYS A 239 6.55 16.25 13.54
N PHE A 240 5.76 15.19 13.75
CA PHE A 240 4.42 15.33 14.33
C PHE A 240 4.25 14.42 15.54
N ALA A 241 3.70 14.95 16.65
CA ALA A 241 2.97 14.13 17.63
C ALA A 241 1.55 13.82 17.10
N PHE A 242 0.76 12.97 17.77
CA PHE A 242 -0.64 12.77 17.38
C PHE A 242 -1.46 14.07 17.40
N THR A 243 -1.24 14.91 18.42
CA THR A 243 -2.02 16.16 18.65
C THR A 243 -1.74 17.27 17.65
N ASP A 244 -0.57 17.25 17.01
CA ASP A 244 -0.08 18.31 16.12
C ASP A 244 -0.55 18.11 14.67
N GLN A 245 -1.28 17.02 14.40
CA GLN A 245 -1.70 16.62 13.05
C GLN A 245 -3.10 17.13 12.69
N VAL A 246 -3.44 17.00 11.41
CA VAL A 246 -4.74 17.47 10.91
C VAL A 246 -5.94 16.65 11.40
N PHE A 247 -5.74 15.45 11.98
CA PHE A 247 -6.85 14.55 12.36
C PHE A 247 -7.87 15.18 13.30
N LEU A 248 -7.44 15.72 14.45
CA LEU A 248 -8.36 16.27 15.44
C LEU A 248 -9.14 17.48 14.87
N GLY A 249 -8.47 18.33 14.09
CA GLY A 249 -9.10 19.47 13.43
C GLY A 249 -10.12 19.05 12.37
N ASN A 250 -9.75 18.10 11.50
CA ASN A 250 -10.62 17.57 10.46
C ASN A 250 -11.80 16.81 11.05
N ARG A 251 -11.60 16.05 12.14
CA ARG A 251 -12.69 15.35 12.82
C ARG A 251 -13.72 16.33 13.40
N ARG A 252 -13.28 17.37 14.12
CA ARG A 252 -14.17 18.43 14.62
C ARG A 252 -14.95 19.12 13.49
N PHE A 253 -14.29 19.39 12.36
CA PHE A 253 -14.96 19.98 11.20
C PHE A 253 -16.03 19.05 10.63
N VAL A 254 -15.71 17.77 10.44
CA VAL A 254 -16.65 16.76 9.93
C VAL A 254 -17.85 16.62 10.87
N ASP A 255 -17.63 16.46 12.17
CA ASP A 255 -18.70 16.32 13.16
C ASP A 255 -19.62 17.57 13.17
N ALA A 256 -19.09 18.76 12.90
CA ALA A 256 -19.87 19.99 12.83
C ALA A 256 -20.76 20.09 11.56
N VAL A 257 -20.29 19.59 10.41
CA VAL A 257 -21.00 19.72 9.11
C VAL A 257 -21.79 18.47 8.71
N MET A 258 -21.47 17.33 9.31
CA MET A 258 -22.08 16.01 9.10
C MET A 258 -22.18 15.26 10.44
N PRO A 259 -23.10 15.66 11.35
CA PRO A 259 -23.18 15.09 12.68
C PRO A 259 -23.50 13.57 12.65
N PRO A 260 -23.00 12.79 13.63
CA PRO A 260 -23.27 11.36 13.73
C PRO A 260 -24.77 11.02 13.66
N GLY A 261 -25.13 9.98 12.91
CA GLY A 261 -26.52 9.57 12.71
C GLY A 261 -27.27 10.30 11.59
N SER A 262 -26.71 11.38 11.04
CA SER A 262 -27.28 12.05 9.87
C SER A 262 -26.87 11.34 8.58
N GLN A 263 -27.82 10.69 7.90
CA GLN A 263 -27.61 10.17 6.54
C GLN A 263 -27.46 11.28 5.48
N ARG A 264 -27.76 12.53 5.85
CA ARG A 264 -27.68 13.70 4.98
C ARG A 264 -26.67 14.68 5.54
N SER A 265 -25.99 15.41 4.66
CA SER A 265 -25.23 16.56 5.13
C SER A 265 -26.19 17.62 5.67
N SER A 266 -25.69 18.55 6.50
CA SER A 266 -26.50 19.70 6.94
C SER A 266 -27.18 20.36 5.72
N SER A 267 -28.36 20.96 5.90
CA SER A 267 -29.13 21.60 4.81
C SER A 267 -28.34 22.66 4.02
N ARG A 268 -27.19 23.10 4.56
CA ARG A 268 -26.27 24.08 3.97
C ARG A 268 -25.18 23.47 3.08
N TRP A 269 -25.01 22.15 3.05
CA TRP A 269 -23.95 21.51 2.28
C TRP A 269 -24.45 20.93 0.95
N PRO A 270 -23.76 21.15 -0.18
CA PRO A 270 -24.21 20.69 -1.48
C PRO A 270 -24.35 19.16 -1.54
N ALA A 271 -25.54 18.64 -1.85
CA ALA A 271 -25.79 17.19 -1.93
C ALA A 271 -24.89 16.46 -2.94
N ASN A 272 -24.38 17.17 -3.94
CA ASN A 272 -23.51 16.66 -4.99
C ASN A 272 -22.02 16.92 -4.73
N TRP A 273 -21.60 17.30 -3.53
CA TRP A 273 -20.18 17.55 -3.21
C TRP A 273 -19.27 16.35 -3.54
N SER A 274 -19.75 15.13 -3.34
CA SER A 274 -19.00 13.88 -3.56
C SER A 274 -19.06 13.37 -5.01
N ARG A 275 -19.87 13.99 -5.88
CA ARG A 275 -19.97 13.59 -7.29
C ARG A 275 -18.71 14.00 -8.07
N PRO A 276 -18.40 13.32 -9.18
CA PRO A 276 -17.33 13.76 -10.08
C PRO A 276 -17.53 15.19 -10.57
N GLY A 277 -16.44 15.93 -10.71
CA GLY A 277 -16.43 17.27 -11.29
C GLY A 277 -15.14 18.00 -10.95
N SER A 278 -14.37 18.36 -11.98
CA SER A 278 -13.07 18.98 -11.82
C SER A 278 -12.93 20.14 -12.80
N GLN A 279 -12.19 21.17 -12.40
CA GLN A 279 -11.84 22.31 -13.25
C GLN A 279 -10.36 22.58 -13.10
N VAL A 280 -9.68 22.74 -14.23
CA VAL A 280 -8.21 22.86 -14.26
C VAL A 280 -7.73 24.00 -13.37
N SER A 281 -8.34 25.19 -13.47
CA SER A 281 -7.98 26.35 -12.66
C SER A 281 -8.13 26.11 -11.15
N ARG A 282 -9.17 25.39 -10.72
CA ARG A 282 -9.42 25.07 -9.31
C ARG A 282 -8.39 24.10 -8.76
N VAL A 283 -8.04 23.08 -9.54
CA VAL A 283 -7.03 22.09 -9.17
C VAL A 283 -5.64 22.73 -9.11
N SER A 284 -5.26 23.50 -10.13
CA SER A 284 -3.97 24.21 -10.13
C SER A 284 -3.84 25.18 -8.97
N GLY A 285 -4.90 25.92 -8.65
CA GLY A 285 -4.93 26.80 -7.48
C GLY A 285 -4.81 26.05 -6.15
N LEU A 286 -5.40 24.85 -6.04
CA LEU A 286 -5.25 24.01 -4.84
C LEU A 286 -3.86 23.39 -4.74
N VAL A 287 -3.23 22.97 -5.84
CA VAL A 287 -1.83 22.51 -5.84
C VAL A 287 -0.91 23.63 -5.36
N GLU A 288 -1.12 24.87 -5.82
CA GLU A 288 -0.35 26.02 -5.35
C GLU A 288 -0.57 26.32 -3.87
N ALA A 289 -1.81 26.21 -3.39
CA ALA A 289 -2.12 26.31 -1.96
C ALA A 289 -1.42 25.19 -1.16
N MET A 290 -1.40 23.95 -1.66
CA MET A 290 -0.68 22.82 -1.04
C MET A 290 0.84 22.98 -1.03
N ARG A 291 1.42 23.88 -1.84
CA ARG A 291 2.86 24.21 -1.80
C ARG A 291 3.22 25.22 -0.71
N SER A 292 2.27 26.08 -0.35
CA SER A 292 2.53 27.28 0.47
C SER A 292 1.85 27.27 1.85
N LEU A 293 0.62 26.77 1.96
CA LEU A 293 -0.14 26.77 3.21
C LEU A 293 0.34 25.70 4.19
N ASP A 294 0.09 25.90 5.49
CA ASP A 294 0.21 24.84 6.51
C ASP A 294 -0.91 23.77 6.35
N PRO A 295 -0.74 22.57 6.94
CA PRO A 295 -1.68 21.47 6.76
C PRO A 295 -3.12 21.81 7.17
N HIS A 296 -3.31 22.52 8.29
CA HIS A 296 -4.64 22.85 8.80
C HIS A 296 -5.33 23.90 7.94
N ALA A 297 -4.60 24.94 7.50
CA ALA A 297 -5.13 25.94 6.58
C ALA A 297 -5.55 25.32 5.24
N CYS A 298 -4.77 24.39 4.71
CA CYS A 298 -5.10 23.70 3.46
C CYS A 298 -6.36 22.83 3.60
N CYS A 299 -6.50 22.07 4.68
CA CYS A 299 -7.72 21.30 4.95
C CYS A 299 -8.96 22.20 5.10
N ARG A 300 -8.83 23.33 5.83
CA ARG A 300 -9.91 24.29 6.02
C ARG A 300 -10.37 24.91 4.70
N LEU A 301 -9.41 25.33 3.85
CA LEU A 301 -9.68 25.84 2.52
C LEU A 301 -10.50 24.83 1.69
N VAL A 302 -10.08 23.56 1.66
CA VAL A 302 -10.83 22.52 0.92
C VAL A 302 -12.23 22.31 1.51
N GLY A 303 -12.35 22.20 2.83
CA GLY A 303 -13.64 22.05 3.52
C GLY A 303 -14.60 23.19 3.20
N GLU A 304 -14.16 24.44 3.31
CA GLU A 304 -14.99 25.61 3.02
C GLU A 304 -15.41 25.68 1.54
N ARG A 305 -14.50 25.38 0.60
CA ARG A 305 -14.80 25.39 -0.84
C ARG A 305 -15.77 24.28 -1.24
N LEU A 306 -15.69 23.10 -0.61
CA LEU A 306 -16.68 22.03 -0.77
C LEU A 306 -18.05 22.47 -0.24
N GLY A 307 -18.09 23.08 0.95
CA GLY A 307 -19.32 23.56 1.56
C GLY A 307 -20.02 24.68 0.79
N LYS A 308 -19.26 25.55 0.11
CA LYS A 308 -19.78 26.58 -0.79
C LYS A 308 -20.18 26.04 -2.18
N GLY A 309 -19.93 24.76 -2.47
CA GLY A 309 -20.17 24.17 -3.79
C GLY A 309 -19.18 24.61 -4.86
N GLU A 310 -18.11 25.29 -4.48
CA GLU A 310 -17.03 25.68 -5.38
C GLU A 310 -16.17 24.48 -5.77
N PHE A 311 -15.96 23.52 -4.87
CA PHE A 311 -15.28 22.27 -5.18
C PHE A 311 -16.28 21.11 -5.23
N ARG A 312 -15.95 20.12 -6.07
CA ARG A 312 -16.37 18.74 -5.87
C ARG A 312 -15.19 17.95 -5.31
N ALA A 313 -15.45 16.80 -4.71
CA ALA A 313 -14.43 15.91 -4.19
C ALA A 313 -13.38 15.55 -5.26
N GLN A 314 -13.78 15.38 -6.54
CA GLN A 314 -12.84 15.08 -7.62
C GLN A 314 -11.76 16.15 -7.78
N ALA A 315 -12.08 17.44 -7.68
CA ALA A 315 -11.08 18.51 -7.79
C ALA A 315 -10.03 18.42 -6.67
N ALA A 316 -10.47 18.10 -5.45
CA ALA A 316 -9.56 17.92 -4.33
C ALA A 316 -8.71 16.65 -4.47
N TRP A 317 -9.29 15.54 -4.94
CA TRP A 317 -8.55 14.30 -5.23
C TRP A 317 -7.54 14.48 -6.36
N ASP A 318 -7.89 15.19 -7.43
CA ASP A 318 -6.95 15.51 -8.51
C ASP A 318 -5.74 16.26 -7.95
N ALA A 319 -5.95 17.27 -7.09
CA ALA A 319 -4.86 18.01 -6.46
C ALA A 319 -4.03 17.13 -5.50
N VAL A 320 -4.65 16.23 -4.74
CA VAL A 320 -3.95 15.26 -3.88
C VAL A 320 -3.03 14.36 -4.71
N HIS A 321 -3.52 13.78 -5.80
CA HIS A 321 -2.71 12.89 -6.66
C HIS A 321 -1.59 13.64 -7.39
N LEU A 322 -1.85 14.87 -7.82
CA LEU A 322 -0.81 15.74 -8.39
C LEU A 322 0.25 16.10 -7.35
N MET A 323 -0.14 16.48 -6.14
CA MET A 323 0.82 16.81 -5.07
C MET A 323 1.62 15.58 -4.64
N ALA A 324 1.00 14.40 -4.59
CA ALA A 324 1.69 13.15 -4.34
C ALA A 324 2.77 12.88 -5.40
N GLY A 325 2.40 13.00 -6.68
CA GLY A 325 3.33 12.86 -7.81
C GLY A 325 4.44 13.92 -7.78
N GLU A 326 4.12 15.17 -7.43
CA GLU A 326 5.11 16.23 -7.32
C GLU A 326 6.14 15.93 -6.22
N LEU A 327 5.69 15.48 -5.05
CA LEU A 327 6.58 15.09 -3.96
C LEU A 327 7.45 13.88 -4.33
N MET A 328 6.90 12.93 -5.09
CA MET A 328 7.66 11.82 -5.67
C MET A 328 8.77 12.30 -6.60
N ILE A 329 8.50 13.30 -7.45
CA ILE A 329 9.49 13.91 -8.34
C ILE A 329 10.54 14.70 -7.55
N ARG A 330 10.10 15.48 -6.57
CA ARG A 330 10.97 16.39 -5.79
C ARG A 330 11.90 15.63 -4.84
N GLN A 331 11.50 14.47 -4.35
CA GLN A 331 12.36 13.61 -3.56
C GLN A 331 12.01 12.13 -3.80
N PRO A 332 12.57 11.53 -4.86
CA PRO A 332 12.38 10.12 -5.18
C PRO A 332 12.91 9.20 -4.09
N GLY A 333 12.35 7.98 -4.03
CA GLY A 333 12.69 6.97 -3.02
C GLY A 333 11.58 6.82 -1.99
N ILE A 334 11.91 6.27 -0.81
CA ILE A 334 10.93 5.80 0.18
C ILE A 334 9.87 6.86 0.48
N TYR A 335 10.26 8.09 0.81
CA TYR A 335 9.28 9.13 1.15
C TYR A 335 8.34 9.48 -0.02
N GLY A 336 8.90 9.69 -1.22
CA GLY A 336 8.12 9.95 -2.43
C GLY A 336 7.16 8.81 -2.79
N ILE A 337 7.57 7.55 -2.64
CA ILE A 337 6.69 6.40 -2.89
C ILE A 337 5.51 6.41 -1.92
N HIS A 338 5.78 6.78 -0.67
CA HIS A 338 4.77 6.81 0.37
C HIS A 338 3.76 7.95 0.20
N THR A 339 4.09 9.05 -0.50
CA THR A 339 3.07 10.04 -0.86
C THR A 339 2.04 9.42 -1.83
N VAL A 340 2.52 8.74 -2.88
CA VAL A 340 1.68 8.13 -3.93
C VAL A 340 0.85 6.97 -3.39
N THR A 341 1.47 6.07 -2.62
CA THR A 341 0.78 4.90 -2.06
C THR A 341 -0.18 5.27 -0.93
N SER A 342 0.12 6.30 -0.12
CA SER A 342 -0.83 6.81 0.88
C SER A 342 -2.04 7.49 0.23
N ALA A 343 -1.82 8.33 -0.79
CA ALA A 343 -2.88 8.95 -1.56
C ALA A 343 -3.79 7.90 -2.22
N ASN A 344 -3.18 6.84 -2.78
CA ASN A 344 -3.93 5.71 -3.33
C ASN A 344 -4.81 5.03 -2.27
N ALA A 345 -4.24 4.68 -1.12
CA ALA A 345 -4.96 3.97 -0.06
C ALA A 345 -6.10 4.79 0.54
N LEU A 346 -5.87 6.09 0.79
CA LEU A 346 -6.92 7.00 1.27
C LEU A 346 -8.03 7.19 0.24
N HIS A 347 -7.69 7.28 -1.06
CA HIS A 347 -8.71 7.38 -2.11
C HIS A 347 -9.49 6.06 -2.25
N THR A 348 -8.84 4.90 -2.11
CA THR A 348 -9.53 3.60 -2.05
C THR A 348 -10.52 3.53 -0.88
N ALA A 349 -10.07 3.92 0.33
CA ALA A 349 -10.96 4.00 1.49
C ALA A 349 -12.13 4.94 1.23
N TYR A 350 -11.91 6.10 0.57
CA TYR A 350 -12.98 7.05 0.24
C TYR A 350 -14.02 6.45 -0.72
N GLN A 351 -13.57 5.70 -1.72
CA GLN A 351 -14.46 5.06 -2.68
C GLN A 351 -15.32 3.97 -2.01
N LEU A 352 -14.73 3.23 -1.07
CA LEU A 352 -15.37 2.11 -0.39
C LEU A 352 -16.18 2.51 0.86
N ALA A 353 -15.89 3.67 1.46
CA ALA A 353 -16.60 4.16 2.62
C ALA A 353 -18.09 4.37 2.30
N ALA A 354 -18.96 3.88 3.16
CA ALA A 354 -20.41 4.00 3.02
C ALA A 354 -20.90 5.37 3.51
N LEU A 355 -20.33 5.90 4.59
CA LEU A 355 -20.84 7.10 5.25
C LEU A 355 -20.23 8.38 4.63
N PRO A 356 -21.05 9.42 4.35
CA PRO A 356 -20.55 10.71 3.89
C PRO A 356 -19.52 11.36 4.82
N ALA A 357 -19.68 11.21 6.14
CA ALA A 357 -18.75 11.72 7.14
C ALA A 357 -17.36 11.06 7.01
N THR A 358 -17.32 9.73 6.89
CA THR A 358 -16.07 8.97 6.65
C THR A 358 -15.40 9.43 5.36
N ARG A 359 -16.17 9.58 4.27
CA ARG A 359 -15.66 10.11 3.00
C ARG A 359 -15.05 11.51 3.14
N LEU A 360 -15.74 12.42 3.82
CA LEU A 360 -15.24 13.78 4.00
C LEU A 360 -13.96 13.77 4.86
N LEU A 361 -13.92 12.98 5.94
CA LEU A 361 -12.74 12.83 6.78
C LEU A 361 -11.54 12.32 5.97
N LEU A 362 -11.72 11.25 5.19
CA LEU A 362 -10.66 10.66 4.36
C LEU A 362 -10.11 11.64 3.33
N LEU A 363 -10.99 12.41 2.68
CA LEU A 363 -10.57 13.44 1.73
C LEU A 363 -9.74 14.54 2.40
N LEU A 364 -10.21 15.06 3.55
CA LEU A 364 -9.49 16.09 4.29
C LEU A 364 -8.17 15.59 4.87
N GLN A 365 -8.11 14.32 5.33
CA GLN A 365 -6.85 13.67 5.71
C GLN A 365 -5.89 13.59 4.53
N ALA A 366 -6.34 13.16 3.36
CA ALA A 366 -5.48 13.08 2.18
C ALA A 366 -4.90 14.44 1.78
N VAL A 367 -5.69 15.51 1.85
CA VAL A 367 -5.22 16.89 1.66
C VAL A 367 -4.15 17.26 2.69
N GLY A 368 -4.45 17.10 3.98
CA GLY A 368 -3.52 17.47 5.05
C GLY A 368 -2.23 16.66 5.01
N TRP A 369 -2.30 15.37 4.68
CA TRP A 369 -1.14 14.49 4.64
C TRP A 369 -0.18 14.86 3.52
N MET A 370 -0.65 15.30 2.36
CA MET A 370 0.27 15.76 1.30
C MET A 370 1.07 16.99 1.77
N VAL A 371 0.44 17.87 2.53
CA VAL A 371 1.10 19.05 3.12
C VAL A 371 2.04 18.63 4.27
N GLN A 372 1.65 17.69 5.13
CA GLN A 372 2.51 17.13 6.17
C GLN A 372 3.72 16.39 5.59
N PHE A 373 3.54 15.62 4.51
CA PHE A 373 4.64 15.01 3.75
C PHE A 373 5.59 16.08 3.24
N ARG A 374 5.10 17.13 2.57
CA ARG A 374 5.92 18.26 2.11
C ARG A 374 6.78 18.84 3.25
N GLU A 375 6.18 19.10 4.41
CA GLU A 375 6.89 19.67 5.56
C GLU A 375 7.92 18.73 6.19
N PHE A 376 7.59 17.44 6.30
CA PHE A 376 8.51 16.43 6.77
C PHE A 376 9.69 16.26 5.81
N MET A 377 9.39 16.02 4.53
CA MET A 377 10.38 15.78 3.47
C MET A 377 11.36 16.94 3.34
N ALA A 378 10.88 18.19 3.48
CA ALA A 378 11.75 19.38 3.50
C ALA A 378 12.82 19.37 4.62
N THR A 379 12.58 18.65 5.72
CA THR A 379 13.55 18.54 6.84
C THR A 379 14.48 17.34 6.75
N THR A 380 14.21 16.40 5.84
CA THR A 380 15.04 15.22 5.67
C THR A 380 16.35 15.57 4.95
N ARG A 381 17.35 14.69 5.06
CA ARG A 381 18.63 14.85 4.36
C ARG A 381 18.39 14.95 2.84
N GLY A 382 18.85 16.03 2.23
CA GLY A 382 18.64 16.33 0.80
C GLY A 382 17.44 17.25 0.53
N GLY A 383 16.53 17.44 1.49
CA GLY A 383 15.38 18.32 1.37
C GLY A 383 14.46 17.99 0.20
N LEU A 384 13.75 19.01 -0.30
CA LEU A 384 12.88 18.90 -1.47
C LEU A 384 13.50 19.65 -2.66
N ASN A 385 13.75 18.95 -3.76
CA ASN A 385 14.17 19.60 -5.01
C ASN A 385 13.07 20.53 -5.54
N LYS A 386 13.46 21.47 -6.41
CA LYS A 386 12.51 22.31 -7.13
C LYS A 386 11.94 21.53 -8.31
N SER A 387 10.62 21.35 -8.34
CA SER A 387 9.89 20.82 -9.48
C SER A 387 8.44 21.28 -9.39
N ASP A 388 7.80 21.40 -10.55
CA ASP A 388 6.38 21.71 -10.69
C ASP A 388 5.76 20.64 -11.58
N ILE A 389 4.86 19.82 -11.03
CA ILE A 389 4.23 18.73 -11.78
C ILE A 389 3.34 19.23 -12.94
N LEU A 390 2.87 20.49 -12.88
CA LEU A 390 2.06 21.14 -13.91
C LEU A 390 2.91 21.62 -15.10
N VAL A 391 4.23 21.71 -14.92
CA VAL A 391 5.18 22.09 -15.96
C VAL A 391 5.77 20.83 -16.62
N ARG A 392 6.11 20.95 -17.90
CA ARG A 392 6.71 19.83 -18.64
C ARG A 392 8.07 19.46 -18.04
N PRO A 393 8.39 18.16 -17.84
CA PRO A 393 9.68 17.76 -17.30
C PRO A 393 10.85 18.24 -18.18
N PRO A 394 12.01 18.62 -17.59
CA PRO A 394 13.11 19.26 -18.31
C PRO A 394 13.97 18.32 -19.16
N GLY A 395 13.70 17.01 -19.14
CA GLY A 395 14.50 16.01 -19.87
C GLY A 395 14.36 16.09 -21.39
N ARG A 396 15.08 15.21 -22.11
CA ARG A 396 15.00 15.16 -23.58
C ARG A 396 13.57 14.88 -24.00
N GLN A 397 13.01 15.81 -24.76
CA GLN A 397 11.65 15.69 -25.24
C GLN A 397 11.61 14.64 -26.36
N VAL A 398 10.83 13.60 -26.14
CA VAL A 398 10.48 12.63 -27.18
C VAL A 398 9.07 12.96 -27.61
N LYS A 399 8.87 13.28 -28.91
CA LYS A 399 7.54 13.48 -29.47
C LYS A 399 7.06 12.14 -30.01
N PRO A 400 6.18 11.42 -29.31
CA PRO A 400 5.69 10.14 -29.80
C PRO A 400 4.83 10.36 -31.05
N ARG A 401 5.00 9.49 -32.05
CA ARG A 401 4.19 9.55 -33.27
C ARG A 401 2.92 8.70 -33.08
N PRO A 402 1.75 9.13 -33.59
CA PRO A 402 0.49 8.40 -33.37
C PRO A 402 0.47 6.97 -33.92
N ASP A 403 1.21 6.72 -34.99
CA ASP A 403 1.36 5.44 -35.67
C ASP A 403 2.38 4.50 -34.99
N ASP A 404 3.14 4.97 -33.99
CA ASP A 404 4.24 4.23 -33.37
C ASP A 404 4.13 4.17 -31.83
N SER A 405 2.97 3.71 -31.37
CA SER A 405 2.64 3.55 -29.95
C SER A 405 3.61 2.60 -29.21
N ARG A 406 4.11 1.56 -29.89
CA ARG A 406 5.06 0.60 -29.32
C ARG A 406 6.40 1.27 -29.04
N SER A 407 6.95 2.03 -29.99
CA SER A 407 8.19 2.78 -29.78
C SER A 407 8.05 3.83 -28.69
N ALA A 408 6.88 4.47 -28.56
CA ALA A 408 6.61 5.41 -27.48
C ALA A 408 6.71 4.76 -26.09
N ILE A 409 6.14 3.56 -25.92
CA ILE A 409 6.29 2.77 -24.68
C ILE A 409 7.76 2.40 -24.46
N GLU A 410 8.44 1.86 -25.48
CA GLU A 410 9.83 1.44 -25.39
C GLU A 410 10.79 2.59 -25.04
N ALA A 411 10.51 3.80 -25.54
CA ALA A 411 11.27 5.00 -25.20
C ALA A 411 11.20 5.34 -23.71
N VAL A 412 10.01 5.21 -23.10
CA VAL A 412 9.85 5.38 -21.65
C VAL A 412 10.62 4.29 -20.91
N LEU A 413 10.37 3.02 -21.23
CA LEU A 413 10.95 1.88 -20.52
C LEU A 413 12.48 1.79 -20.62
N GLY A 414 13.04 2.25 -21.73
CA GLY A 414 14.49 2.32 -21.96
C GLY A 414 15.18 3.46 -21.19
N ALA A 415 14.45 4.53 -20.84
CA ALA A 415 14.98 5.67 -20.10
C ALA A 415 14.88 5.51 -18.57
N ILE A 416 13.96 4.67 -18.08
CA ILE A 416 13.81 4.37 -16.65
C ILE A 416 15.14 3.83 -16.08
N GLY A 417 15.55 4.39 -14.93
CA GLY A 417 16.81 4.04 -14.26
C GLY A 417 18.06 4.57 -14.97
N GLN A 418 17.93 5.35 -16.04
CA GLN A 418 19.03 5.96 -16.78
C GLN A 418 19.00 7.49 -16.67
N ASP A 419 17.85 8.08 -16.98
CA ASP A 419 17.60 9.52 -16.88
C ASP A 419 16.12 9.74 -16.51
N ALA A 420 15.89 10.10 -15.24
CA ALA A 420 14.55 10.30 -14.71
C ALA A 420 13.81 11.45 -15.41
N GLY A 421 14.50 12.51 -15.80
CA GLY A 421 13.90 13.65 -16.49
C GLY A 421 13.43 13.27 -17.89
N THR A 422 14.26 12.53 -18.63
CA THR A 422 13.93 12.04 -19.97
C THR A 422 12.81 10.99 -19.92
N ALA A 423 12.86 10.05 -18.97
CA ALA A 423 11.79 9.07 -18.77
C ALA A 423 10.46 9.74 -18.42
N ALA A 424 10.47 10.74 -17.54
CA ALA A 424 9.30 11.54 -17.17
C ALA A 424 8.74 12.33 -18.36
N ALA A 425 9.60 12.95 -19.17
CA ALA A 425 9.18 13.68 -20.37
C ALA A 425 8.55 12.76 -21.42
N ALA A 426 9.13 11.56 -21.63
CA ALA A 426 8.56 10.56 -22.53
C ALA A 426 7.21 10.03 -22.00
N ALA A 427 7.11 9.75 -20.70
CA ALA A 427 5.86 9.30 -20.08
C ALA A 427 4.77 10.37 -20.16
N ARG A 428 5.14 11.65 -19.96
CA ARG A 428 4.26 12.79 -20.19
C ARG A 428 3.72 12.81 -21.62
N GLY A 429 4.61 12.68 -22.60
CA GLY A 429 4.26 12.64 -24.02
C GLY A 429 3.35 11.48 -24.38
N LEU A 430 3.55 10.29 -23.78
CA LEU A 430 2.68 9.13 -23.96
C LEU A 430 1.25 9.42 -23.48
N GLY A 431 1.10 10.07 -22.33
CA GLY A 431 -0.19 10.50 -21.80
C GLY A 431 -0.90 11.51 -22.69
N GLU A 432 -0.16 12.49 -23.21
CA GLU A 432 -0.67 13.49 -24.16
C GLU A 432 -1.09 12.83 -25.48
N LEU A 433 -0.31 11.87 -25.97
CA LEU A 433 -0.64 11.11 -27.17
C LEU A 433 -1.94 10.33 -26.98
N ALA A 434 -2.06 9.57 -25.90
CA ALA A 434 -3.27 8.80 -25.60
C ALA A 434 -4.54 9.68 -25.56
N ALA A 435 -4.41 10.90 -25.02
CA ALA A 435 -5.49 11.87 -25.00
C ALA A 435 -5.81 12.43 -26.40
N ALA A 436 -4.79 12.84 -27.16
CA ALA A 436 -4.95 13.44 -28.48
C ALA A 436 -5.48 12.44 -29.52
N SER A 437 -5.02 11.19 -29.46
CA SER A 437 -5.46 10.12 -30.36
C SER A 437 -6.78 9.46 -29.93
N LYS A 438 -7.32 9.82 -28.75
CA LYS A 438 -8.48 9.17 -28.12
C LYS A 438 -8.28 7.65 -27.96
N GLN A 439 -7.04 7.21 -27.69
CA GLN A 439 -6.69 5.81 -27.46
C GLN A 439 -6.29 5.59 -26.00
N PRO A 440 -7.26 5.48 -25.06
CA PRO A 440 -6.96 5.26 -23.65
C PRO A 440 -6.29 3.90 -23.39
N ALA A 441 -6.47 2.92 -24.28
CA ALA A 441 -5.84 1.60 -24.21
C ALA A 441 -4.30 1.68 -24.16
N LEU A 442 -3.71 2.71 -24.78
CA LEU A 442 -2.26 2.94 -24.78
C LEU A 442 -1.67 3.04 -23.36
N LEU A 443 -2.44 3.61 -22.42
CA LEU A 443 -2.01 3.70 -21.02
C LEU A 443 -2.05 2.33 -20.33
N GLY A 444 -3.03 1.48 -20.70
CA GLY A 444 -3.12 0.10 -20.24
C GLY A 444 -2.00 -0.78 -20.79
N ASP A 445 -1.62 -0.60 -22.05
CA ASP A 445 -0.49 -1.30 -22.67
C ASP A 445 0.83 -0.94 -21.99
N PHE A 446 1.03 0.36 -21.69
CA PHE A 446 2.18 0.82 -20.93
C PHE A 446 2.20 0.22 -19.52
N ALA A 447 1.07 0.27 -18.80
CA ALA A 447 0.95 -0.33 -17.47
C ALA A 447 1.26 -1.84 -17.50
N SER A 448 0.79 -2.55 -18.51
CA SER A 448 1.05 -3.98 -18.70
C SER A 448 2.53 -4.28 -18.95
N ALA A 449 3.20 -3.47 -19.77
CA ALA A 449 4.63 -3.61 -20.00
C ALA A 449 5.46 -3.32 -18.73
N VAL A 450 5.09 -2.30 -17.96
CA VAL A 450 5.71 -1.99 -16.66
C VAL A 450 5.50 -3.14 -15.67
N ARG A 451 4.30 -3.70 -15.60
CA ARG A 451 3.96 -4.84 -14.72
C ARG A 451 4.82 -6.07 -15.00
N GLN A 452 5.06 -6.40 -16.27
CA GLN A 452 5.99 -7.47 -16.65
C GLN A 452 7.44 -7.20 -16.19
N LEU A 453 7.89 -5.94 -16.24
CA LEU A 453 9.21 -5.57 -15.71
C LEU A 453 9.25 -5.70 -14.18
N ILE A 454 8.22 -5.25 -13.46
CA ILE A 454 8.14 -5.40 -11.99
C ILE A 454 8.20 -6.89 -11.62
N ALA A 455 7.41 -7.74 -12.28
CA ALA A 455 7.37 -9.17 -11.99
C ALA A 455 8.74 -9.85 -12.07
N ARG A 456 9.60 -9.40 -13.01
CA ARG A 456 10.95 -9.94 -13.20
C ARG A 456 12.02 -9.23 -12.39
N LYS A 457 11.93 -7.92 -12.21
CA LYS A 457 13.06 -7.06 -11.83
C LYS A 457 12.89 -6.35 -10.48
N ALA A 458 11.76 -6.54 -9.79
CA ALA A 458 11.52 -5.88 -8.51
C ALA A 458 12.46 -6.38 -7.39
N THR A 459 13.14 -5.45 -6.73
CA THR A 459 14.10 -5.77 -5.66
C THR A 459 13.53 -5.60 -4.25
N ASP A 460 12.36 -4.96 -4.13
CA ASP A 460 11.72 -4.65 -2.85
C ASP A 460 10.20 -4.55 -3.02
N ALA A 461 9.48 -4.55 -1.90
CA ALA A 461 8.03 -4.53 -1.85
C ALA A 461 7.42 -3.21 -2.36
N HIS A 462 8.19 -2.11 -2.35
CA HIS A 462 7.74 -0.83 -2.82
C HIS A 462 7.56 -0.83 -4.34
N HIS A 463 8.38 -1.56 -5.11
CA HIS A 463 8.19 -1.66 -6.56
C HIS A 463 6.80 -2.21 -6.92
N TYR A 464 6.33 -3.23 -6.20
CA TYR A 464 4.98 -3.78 -6.37
C TYR A 464 3.91 -2.76 -5.98
N LYS A 465 3.97 -2.22 -4.77
CA LYS A 465 2.95 -1.29 -4.25
C LYS A 465 2.87 -0.01 -5.08
N TYR A 466 4.02 0.60 -5.37
CA TYR A 466 4.10 1.81 -6.17
C TYR A 466 3.61 1.56 -7.59
N GLY A 467 4.08 0.48 -8.22
CA GLY A 467 3.69 0.11 -9.58
C GLY A 467 2.20 -0.14 -9.73
N MET A 468 1.52 -0.69 -8.72
CA MET A 468 0.06 -0.82 -8.76
C MET A 468 -0.63 0.51 -8.45
N ALA A 469 -0.19 1.21 -7.40
CA ALA A 469 -0.81 2.44 -6.93
C ALA A 469 -0.77 3.57 -7.98
N ILE A 470 0.34 3.75 -8.69
CA ILE A 470 0.49 4.86 -9.64
C ILE A 470 -0.48 4.73 -10.83
N PHE A 471 -0.72 3.51 -11.32
CA PHE A 471 -1.69 3.27 -12.39
C PHE A 471 -3.14 3.31 -11.90
N GLU A 472 -3.43 2.82 -10.69
CA GLU A 472 -4.75 3.05 -10.09
C GLU A 472 -5.03 4.55 -9.90
N ASN A 473 -4.02 5.34 -9.51
CA ASN A 473 -4.15 6.78 -9.37
C ASN A 473 -4.37 7.46 -10.72
N LEU A 474 -3.69 6.99 -11.78
CA LEU A 474 -3.88 7.46 -13.15
C LEU A 474 -5.34 7.30 -13.63
N ASP A 475 -5.98 6.19 -13.29
CA ASP A 475 -7.38 5.93 -13.64
C ASP A 475 -8.35 6.83 -12.85
N ARG A 476 -7.97 7.22 -11.63
CA ARG A 476 -8.80 8.00 -10.70
C ARG A 476 -8.73 9.51 -10.89
N VAL A 477 -7.68 10.03 -11.52
CA VAL A 477 -7.58 11.47 -11.82
C VAL A 477 -8.38 11.86 -13.06
N SER A 478 -8.87 13.10 -13.09
CA SER A 478 -9.54 13.64 -14.27
C SER A 478 -8.63 13.55 -15.52
N PRO A 479 -9.18 13.30 -16.73
CA PRO A 479 -8.38 13.06 -17.94
C PRO A 479 -7.31 14.12 -18.23
N ALA A 480 -7.58 15.40 -17.94
CA ALA A 480 -6.62 16.50 -18.11
C ALA A 480 -5.33 16.32 -17.28
N PHE A 481 -5.38 15.58 -16.17
CA PHE A 481 -4.25 15.37 -15.26
C PHE A 481 -3.53 14.05 -15.46
N ARG A 482 -4.05 13.13 -16.28
CA ARG A 482 -3.40 11.84 -16.55
C ARG A 482 -1.96 11.98 -17.04
N PRO A 483 -1.63 12.89 -17.99
CA PRO A 483 -0.24 13.05 -18.42
C PRO A 483 0.69 13.55 -17.30
N HIS A 484 0.16 14.24 -16.28
CA HIS A 484 0.91 14.77 -15.15
C HIS A 484 1.29 13.65 -14.18
N VAL A 485 0.30 12.85 -13.78
CA VAL A 485 0.52 11.68 -12.91
C VAL A 485 1.42 10.65 -13.60
N LEU A 486 1.23 10.42 -14.89
CA LEU A 486 2.05 9.50 -15.67
C LEU A 486 3.53 9.92 -15.71
N ALA A 487 3.82 11.22 -15.73
CA ALA A 487 5.19 11.75 -15.69
C ALA A 487 5.92 11.47 -14.37
N ALA A 488 5.19 11.28 -13.27
CA ALA A 488 5.76 10.90 -11.98
C ALA A 488 6.12 9.40 -11.94
N ALA A 489 5.44 8.55 -12.72
CA ALA A 489 5.59 7.10 -12.66
C ALA A 489 7.07 6.63 -12.80
N PRO A 490 7.85 7.07 -13.81
CA PRO A 490 9.21 6.58 -14.03
C PRO A 490 10.21 6.73 -12.87
N TYR A 491 9.94 7.59 -11.88
CA TYR A 491 10.87 7.87 -10.79
C TYR A 491 11.11 6.70 -9.82
N PHE A 492 10.28 5.65 -9.87
CA PHE A 492 10.49 4.43 -9.08
C PHE A 492 10.10 3.13 -9.79
N LEU A 493 9.84 3.17 -11.09
CA LEU A 493 9.57 1.94 -11.85
C LEU A 493 10.88 1.21 -12.19
N ARG A 494 10.76 -0.06 -12.60
CA ARG A 494 11.88 -0.84 -13.16
C ARG A 494 12.02 -0.56 -14.65
N GLY A 495 13.24 -0.38 -15.12
CA GLY A 495 13.60 -0.18 -16.52
C GLY A 495 14.08 -1.47 -17.18
N ARG A 496 14.27 -1.44 -18.51
CA ARG A 496 14.69 -2.63 -19.26
C ARG A 496 16.10 -3.12 -18.92
N LYS A 497 16.99 -2.20 -18.55
CA LYS A 497 18.39 -2.49 -18.23
C LYS A 497 18.62 -2.96 -16.79
N ASP A 498 17.58 -2.92 -15.96
CA ASP A 498 17.65 -3.48 -14.62
C ASP A 498 17.83 -5.00 -14.70
N PRO A 499 18.61 -5.62 -13.79
CA PRO A 499 18.76 -7.07 -13.75
C PRO A 499 17.46 -7.76 -13.31
N ASP A 500 17.28 -9.00 -13.75
CA ASP A 500 16.23 -9.86 -13.21
C ASP A 500 16.56 -10.26 -11.77
N THR A 501 15.52 -10.48 -10.97
CA THR A 501 15.66 -10.80 -9.56
C THR A 501 16.00 -12.28 -9.41
N PRO A 502 17.06 -12.66 -8.65
CA PRO A 502 17.51 -14.04 -8.59
C PRO A 502 16.44 -15.06 -8.18
N VAL A 503 15.52 -14.70 -7.28
CA VAL A 503 14.43 -15.61 -6.88
C VAL A 503 13.42 -15.87 -7.99
N VAL A 504 13.19 -14.88 -8.85
CA VAL A 504 12.27 -15.00 -9.98
C VAL A 504 12.88 -15.86 -11.08
N THR A 505 14.18 -15.71 -11.37
CA THR A 505 14.91 -16.61 -12.27
C THR A 505 14.80 -18.06 -11.81
N ARG A 506 15.09 -18.34 -10.53
CA ARG A 506 14.94 -19.69 -9.97
C ARG A 506 13.49 -20.20 -10.02
N ALA A 507 12.50 -19.32 -9.90
CA ALA A 507 11.09 -19.69 -9.98
C ALA A 507 10.70 -20.11 -11.41
N LEU A 508 11.19 -19.40 -12.43
CA LEU A 508 10.99 -19.77 -13.83
C LEU A 508 11.56 -21.17 -14.12
N ASP A 509 12.80 -21.42 -13.69
CA ASP A 509 13.45 -22.73 -13.82
C ASP A 509 12.62 -23.83 -13.13
N ALA A 510 12.16 -23.58 -11.90
CA ALA A 510 11.40 -24.54 -11.10
C ALA A 510 9.99 -24.84 -11.64
N LEU A 511 9.43 -23.93 -12.44
CA LEU A 511 8.14 -24.08 -13.11
C LEU A 511 8.28 -24.69 -14.52
N GLY A 512 9.50 -24.89 -15.03
CA GLY A 512 9.74 -25.39 -16.39
C GLY A 512 9.47 -24.35 -17.48
N ALA A 513 9.56 -23.06 -17.14
CA ALA A 513 9.34 -21.92 -18.05
C ALA A 513 10.66 -21.22 -18.44
N GLY A 514 11.78 -21.92 -18.32
CA GLY A 514 13.13 -21.45 -18.65
C GLY A 514 13.50 -21.61 -20.12
#